data_AF-A0A090YBA2-F1
#
_entry.id   AF-A0A090YBA2-F1
#
_cell.length_a   1.000
_cell.length_b   1.000
_cell.length_c   1.000
_cell.angle_alpha   90.00
_cell.angle_beta   90.00
_cell.angle_gamma   90.00
#
_symmetry.space_group_name_H-M   'P 1'
#
loop_
_entity.id
_entity.type
_entity.pdbx_description
1 polymer ?
#
loop_
_entity_poly.entity_id
_entity_poly.type
_entity_poly.pdbx_seq_one_letter_code
_entity_poly.pdbx_strand_id
1 'polypeptide(L)'
;MCTQTATIVICLDSAAYGPGATSIDVSLSAPSSTSGIRRDYSTYLEYWVDSAKAWKVVQSRTGYFSYSVNNSFSLAGMQAGSYRVSVTYRMNGGGAITEYHPAVTVRR
;
A
#
# COMPACT_ATOMS: atom_id res chain seq x y z
N MET A 1 -4.82 -5.16 -8.44
CA MET A 1 -6.08 -4.41 -8.22
C MET A 1 -5.79 -2.93 -8.11
N CYS A 2 -6.69 -2.07 -8.61
CA CYS A 2 -6.55 -0.62 -8.48
C CYS A 2 -7.79 -0.03 -7.81
N THR A 3 -7.58 0.94 -6.92
CA THR A 3 -8.62 1.78 -6.33
C THR A 3 -8.35 3.22 -6.76
N GLN A 4 -9.35 3.88 -7.32
CA GLN A 4 -9.26 5.28 -7.71
C GLN A 4 -10.26 6.12 -6.90
N THR A 5 -9.77 7.19 -6.30
CA THR A 5 -10.58 8.23 -5.66
C THR A 5 -10.48 9.53 -6.49
N ALA A 6 -11.17 10.58 -6.04
CA ALA A 6 -11.04 11.91 -6.66
C ALA A 6 -9.61 12.49 -6.57
N THR A 7 -8.77 11.96 -5.69
CA THR A 7 -7.51 12.58 -5.28
C THR A 7 -6.29 11.67 -5.41
N ILE A 8 -6.45 10.35 -5.51
CA ILE A 8 -5.35 9.39 -5.72
C ILE A 8 -5.82 8.18 -6.53
N VAL A 9 -4.91 7.58 -7.29
CA VAL A 9 -5.04 6.23 -7.84
C VAL A 9 -4.01 5.35 -7.14
N ILE A 10 -4.47 4.22 -6.60
CA ILE A 10 -3.64 3.25 -5.88
C ILE A 10 -3.77 1.92 -6.59
N CYS A 11 -2.67 1.43 -7.17
CA CYS A 11 -2.61 0.13 -7.81
C CYS A 11 -1.66 -0.79 -7.07
N LEU A 12 -2.09 -2.02 -6.81
CA LEU A 12 -1.28 -3.08 -6.23
C LEU A 12 -1.30 -4.28 -7.17
N ASP A 13 -0.15 -4.92 -7.34
CA ASP A 13 -0.03 -6.23 -7.99
C ASP A 13 -0.55 -7.38 -7.10
N SER A 14 -0.78 -7.09 -5.82
CA SER A 14 -1.11 -8.04 -4.75
C SER A 14 -2.24 -9.02 -5.09
N ALA A 15 -3.25 -8.58 -5.85
CA ALA A 15 -4.36 -9.41 -6.30
C ALA A 15 -3.98 -10.52 -7.29
N ALA A 16 -2.81 -10.45 -7.91
CA ALA A 16 -2.28 -11.46 -8.82
C ALA A 16 -1.41 -12.51 -8.11
N TYR A 17 -1.15 -12.34 -6.81
CA TYR A 17 -0.22 -13.20 -6.08
C TYR A 17 -0.87 -14.44 -5.48
N GLY A 18 -0.21 -15.57 -5.74
CA GLY A 18 -0.45 -16.84 -5.06
C GLY A 18 0.52 -17.07 -3.90
N PRO A 19 0.53 -18.30 -3.35
CA PRO A 19 1.37 -18.71 -2.22
C PRO A 19 2.84 -18.28 -2.27
N GLY A 20 3.46 -18.24 -3.46
CA GLY A 20 4.89 -17.94 -3.66
C GLY A 20 5.25 -16.47 -3.91
N ALA A 21 4.41 -15.52 -3.50
CA ALA A 21 4.69 -14.10 -3.69
C ALA A 21 6.04 -13.67 -3.05
N THR A 22 6.92 -13.02 -3.81
CA THR A 22 8.23 -12.56 -3.34
C THR A 22 8.27 -11.05 -3.04
N SER A 23 7.29 -10.30 -3.53
CA SER A 23 7.18 -8.86 -3.36
C SER A 23 5.71 -8.42 -3.38
N ILE A 24 5.45 -7.17 -2.96
CA ILE A 24 4.23 -6.43 -3.26
C ILE A 24 4.61 -5.07 -3.80
N ASP A 25 4.25 -4.80 -5.05
CA ASP A 25 4.47 -3.52 -5.70
C ASP A 25 3.20 -2.66 -5.60
N VAL A 26 3.43 -1.39 -5.24
CA VAL A 26 2.39 -0.40 -5.02
C VAL A 26 2.70 0.81 -5.86
N SER A 27 1.83 1.11 -6.82
CA SER A 27 1.89 2.33 -7.62
C SER A 27 0.87 3.33 -7.10
N LEU A 28 1.34 4.53 -6.76
CA LEU A 28 0.51 5.67 -6.39
C LEU A 28 0.60 6.69 -7.52
N SER A 29 -0.53 7.20 -7.99
CA SER A 29 -0.54 8.28 -8.98
C SER A 29 -1.63 9.30 -8.73
N ALA A 30 -1.40 10.51 -9.22
CA ALA A 30 -2.36 11.60 -9.19
C ALA A 30 -3.38 11.41 -10.33
N PRO A 31 -4.69 11.50 -10.05
CA PRO A 31 -5.70 11.65 -11.09
C PRO A 31 -5.42 12.89 -11.95
N SER A 32 -5.86 12.88 -13.21
CA SER A 32 -5.65 13.99 -14.14
C SER A 32 -6.17 15.34 -13.60
N SER A 33 -7.26 15.33 -12.84
CA SER A 33 -7.88 16.51 -12.22
C SER A 33 -7.03 17.20 -11.16
N THR A 34 -6.05 16.49 -10.59
CA THR A 34 -5.27 16.95 -9.43
C THR A 34 -3.77 16.64 -9.61
N SER A 35 -3.34 16.48 -10.87
CA SER A 35 -1.95 16.27 -11.26
C SER A 35 -1.10 17.51 -10.95
N GLY A 36 0.16 17.32 -10.54
CA GLY A 36 1.07 18.41 -10.14
C GLY A 36 0.92 18.87 -8.68
N ILE A 37 -0.20 18.54 -8.02
CA ILE A 37 -0.40 18.86 -6.60
C ILE A 37 0.40 17.89 -5.72
N ARG A 38 1.20 18.40 -4.79
CA ARG A 38 1.95 17.58 -3.84
C ARG A 38 1.01 16.80 -2.91
N ARG A 39 1.27 15.50 -2.79
CA ARG A 39 0.67 14.59 -1.82
C ARG A 39 1.75 14.00 -0.94
N ASP A 40 1.60 14.10 0.37
CA ASP A 40 2.39 13.29 1.29
C ASP A 40 1.72 11.92 1.41
N TYR A 41 2.50 10.86 1.45
CA TYR A 41 2.00 9.50 1.57
C TYR A 41 2.81 8.68 2.57
N SER A 42 2.13 7.66 3.10
CA SER A 42 2.69 6.55 3.86
C SER A 42 2.03 5.26 3.38
N THR A 43 2.82 4.33 2.87
CA THR A 43 2.39 2.97 2.53
C THR A 43 2.97 2.01 3.55
N TYR A 44 2.13 1.17 4.12
CA TYR A 44 2.51 0.20 5.13
C TYR A 44 2.22 -1.22 4.63
N LEU A 45 3.20 -2.10 4.77
CA LEU A 45 2.97 -3.54 4.73
C LEU A 45 2.65 -3.99 6.16
N GLU A 46 1.53 -4.67 6.32
CA GLU A 46 1.03 -5.13 7.61
C GLU A 46 0.87 -6.65 7.62
N TYR A 47 1.19 -7.27 8.75
CA TYR A 47 1.06 -8.71 8.98
C TYR A 47 -0.04 -8.99 10.00
N TRP A 48 -0.86 -10.01 9.75
CA TRP A 48 -1.90 -10.44 10.69
C TRP A 48 -1.29 -11.25 11.83
N VAL A 49 -1.46 -10.75 13.06
CA VAL A 49 -0.99 -11.42 14.27
C VAL A 49 -2.17 -12.09 14.96
N ASP A 50 -2.28 -13.41 14.82
CA ASP A 50 -3.41 -14.19 15.33
C ASP A 50 -3.60 -14.10 16.85
N SER A 51 -2.51 -14.00 17.61
CA SER A 51 -2.56 -13.87 19.08
C SER A 51 -3.11 -12.51 19.53
N ALA A 52 -2.88 -11.46 18.74
CA ALA A 52 -3.36 -10.11 19.02
C ALA A 52 -4.67 -9.77 18.31
N LYS A 53 -5.14 -10.64 17.40
CA LYS A 53 -6.27 -10.38 16.49
C LYS A 53 -6.16 -9.02 15.81
N ALA A 54 -4.95 -8.66 15.39
CA ALA A 54 -4.64 -7.32 14.89
C ALA A 54 -3.61 -7.37 13.75
N TRP A 55 -3.71 -6.38 12.86
CA TRP A 55 -2.69 -6.11 11.85
C TRP A 55 -1.57 -5.27 12.44
N LYS A 56 -0.31 -5.67 12.22
CA LYS A 56 0.86 -4.92 12.66
C LYS A 56 1.72 -4.51 11.47
N VAL A 57 2.14 -3.25 11.45
CA VAL A 57 3.10 -2.75 10.44
C VAL A 57 4.42 -3.48 10.58
N VAL A 58 4.89 -4.07 9.48
CA VAL A 58 6.18 -4.77 9.39
C VAL A 58 7.17 -4.05 8.47
N GLN A 59 6.68 -3.26 7.51
CA GLN A 59 7.49 -2.36 6.70
C GLN A 59 6.69 -1.10 6.36
N SER A 60 7.39 0.01 6.12
CA SER A 60 6.80 1.26 5.67
C SER A 60 7.61 1.92 4.55
N ARG A 61 6.93 2.68 3.70
CA ARG A 61 7.50 3.61 2.72
C ARG A 61 6.75 4.92 2.84
N THR A 62 7.46 6.02 3.06
CA THR A 62 6.85 7.33 3.22
C THR A 62 7.54 8.33 2.30
N GLY A 63 6.83 9.38 1.92
CA GLY A 63 7.39 10.42 1.08
C GLY A 63 6.33 11.34 0.53
N TYR A 64 6.63 11.95 -0.61
CA TYR A 64 5.66 12.75 -1.35
C TYR A 64 5.77 12.50 -2.84
N PHE A 65 4.69 12.77 -3.57
CA PHE A 65 4.67 12.78 -5.03
C PHE A 65 3.71 13.85 -5.55
N SER A 66 4.00 14.38 -6.73
CA SER A 66 3.10 15.29 -7.47
C SER A 66 2.42 14.62 -8.66
N TYR A 67 3.03 13.56 -9.20
CA TYR A 67 2.55 12.84 -10.38
C TYR A 67 2.36 11.36 -10.07
N SER A 68 3.44 10.67 -9.72
CA SER A 68 3.39 9.27 -9.32
C SER A 68 4.59 8.88 -8.49
N VAL A 69 4.47 7.77 -7.78
CA VAL A 69 5.57 7.08 -7.09
C VAL A 69 5.28 5.59 -7.07
N ASN A 70 6.33 4.80 -7.20
CA ASN A 70 6.26 3.35 -7.08
C ASN A 70 7.00 2.92 -5.81
N ASN A 71 6.37 2.04 -5.06
CA ASN A 71 6.90 1.41 -3.86
C ASN A 71 6.95 -0.10 -4.09
N SER A 72 7.91 -0.76 -3.45
CA SER A 72 7.98 -2.22 -3.42
C SER A 72 8.33 -2.69 -2.01
N PHE A 73 7.62 -3.72 -1.56
CA PHE A 73 7.90 -4.43 -0.33
C PHE A 73 8.39 -5.83 -0.66
N SER A 74 9.63 -6.14 -0.28
CA SER A 74 10.12 -7.52 -0.39
C SER A 74 9.46 -8.39 0.68
N LEU A 75 8.96 -9.55 0.25
CA LEU A 75 8.45 -10.63 1.11
C LEU A 75 9.52 -11.71 1.36
N ALA A 76 10.73 -11.55 0.82
CA ALA A 76 11.85 -12.45 1.07
C ALA A 76 12.20 -12.45 2.58
N GLY A 77 12.55 -13.63 3.11
CA GLY A 77 12.74 -13.83 4.56
C GLY A 77 11.52 -13.62 5.49
N MET A 78 10.36 -13.16 5.02
CA MET A 78 9.18 -12.94 5.86
C MET A 78 8.47 -14.25 6.27
N GLN A 79 7.79 -14.22 7.42
CA GLN A 79 7.03 -15.35 7.96
C GLN A 79 5.86 -15.73 7.04
N ALA A 80 5.45 -17.00 7.03
CA ALA A 80 4.22 -17.42 6.37
C ALA A 80 2.99 -16.84 7.09
N GLY A 81 2.00 -16.38 6.33
CA GLY A 81 0.73 -15.87 6.86
C GLY A 81 0.10 -14.79 5.98
N SER A 82 -0.83 -14.04 6.56
CA SER A 82 -1.59 -13.02 5.85
C SER A 82 -0.93 -11.66 5.96
N TYR A 83 -0.69 -11.03 4.81
CA TYR A 83 -0.16 -9.68 4.68
C TYR A 83 -1.19 -8.78 4.00
N ARG A 84 -1.28 -7.52 4.38
CA ARG A 84 -2.07 -6.51 3.65
C ARG A 84 -1.28 -5.23 3.48
N VAL A 85 -1.74 -4.38 2.57
CA VAL A 85 -1.18 -3.05 2.40
C VAL A 85 -2.21 -2.01 2.82
N SER A 86 -1.77 -1.03 3.61
CA SER A 86 -2.52 0.19 3.89
C SER A 86 -1.79 1.40 3.30
N VAL A 87 -2.54 2.35 2.76
CA VAL A 87 -2.02 3.58 2.19
C VAL A 87 -2.70 4.76 2.87
N THR A 88 -1.93 5.54 3.59
CA THR A 88 -2.36 6.85 4.10
C THR A 88 -1.81 7.94 3.21
N TYR A 89 -2.64 8.87 2.78
CA TYR A 89 -2.22 10.01 1.97
C TYR A 89 -2.95 11.28 2.38
N ARG A 90 -2.32 12.42 2.13
CA ARG A 90 -2.92 13.74 2.29
C ARG A 90 -2.45 14.68 1.18
N MET A 91 -3.36 15.50 0.68
CA MET A 91 -2.98 16.66 -0.10
C MET A 91 -2.60 17.81 0.84
N ASN A 92 -1.72 18.70 0.37
CA ASN A 92 -1.35 19.87 1.16
C ASN A 92 -2.60 20.69 1.56
N GLY A 93 -2.75 20.95 2.87
CA GLY A 93 -3.93 21.64 3.43
C GLY A 93 -5.18 20.78 3.64
N GLY A 94 -5.15 19.49 3.30
CA GLY A 94 -6.25 18.55 3.50
C GLY A 94 -6.05 17.59 4.68
N GLY A 95 -7.13 16.90 5.07
CA GLY A 95 -7.06 15.78 6.03
C GLY A 95 -6.37 14.55 5.45
N ALA A 96 -5.87 13.69 6.33
CA ALA A 96 -5.31 12.39 5.93
C ALA A 96 -6.43 11.37 5.69
N ILE A 97 -6.32 10.62 4.60
CA ILE A 97 -7.21 9.52 4.22
C ILE A 97 -6.40 8.23 4.24
N THR A 98 -6.96 7.16 4.80
CA THR A 98 -6.33 5.83 4.81
C THR A 98 -7.20 4.83 4.07
N GLU A 99 -6.60 4.18 3.09
CA GLU A 99 -7.21 3.10 2.31
C GLU A 99 -6.57 1.77 2.70
N TYR A 100 -7.41 0.74 2.89
CA TYR A 100 -6.95 -0.62 3.16
C TYR A 100 -7.19 -1.48 1.93
N HIS A 101 -6.13 -2.15 1.48
CA HIS A 101 -6.22 -3.05 0.34
C HIS A 101 -6.26 -4.51 0.82
N PRO A 102 -7.02 -5.38 0.12
CA PRO A 102 -7.14 -6.80 0.41
C PRO A 102 -5.82 -7.49 0.74
N ALA A 103 -5.91 -8.43 1.67
CA ALA A 103 -4.78 -9.21 2.12
C ALA A 103 -4.33 -10.22 1.04
N VAL A 104 -3.01 -10.40 0.93
CA VAL A 104 -2.37 -11.51 0.23
C VAL A 104 -1.92 -12.52 1.26
N THR A 105 -2.27 -13.79 1.06
CA THR A 105 -1.73 -14.88 1.86
C THR A 105 -0.42 -15.36 1.24
N VAL A 106 0.67 -15.19 1.98
CA VAL A 106 1.98 -15.76 1.65
C VAL A 106 2.04 -17.14 2.30
N ARG A 107 2.19 -18.21 1.51
CA ARG A 107 2.42 -19.57 2.05
C ARG A 107 3.81 -20.02 1.65
N ARG A 108 4.65 -20.34 2.64
CA ARG A 108 5.96 -20.95 2.41
C ARG A 108 5.88 -22.44 2.69
#